data_AF-A0ABD6TFW9-F1
#
_entry.id   AF-A0ABD6TFW9-F1
#
_cell.length_a   1.000
_cell.length_b   1.000
_cell.length_c   1.000
_cell.angle_alpha   90.00
_cell.angle_beta   90.00
_cell.angle_gamma   90.00
#
_symmetry.space_group_name_H-M   'P 1'
#
loop_
_entity.id
_entity.type
_entity.pdbx_description
1 polymer ?
#
loop_
_entity_poly.entity_id
_entity_poly.type
_entity_poly.pdbx_seq_one_letter_code
_entity_poly.pdbx_strand_id
1 'polypeptide(L)'
;MNKKQKDFVERFVDGTIAYAQEAADCYSWYGFDYIDELENELSDEKISFSEEDKQEMMKYIQNKLEEEYGYDNVWYNGSSEQTMPIDGRIQTIHYQLVIRF
;
A
#
# COMPACT_ATOMS: atom_id res chain seq x y z
N MET A 1 -12.41 9.75 -8.35
CA MET A 1 -11.96 8.58 -9.15
C MET A 1 -12.94 8.28 -10.29
N ASN A 2 -12.42 8.09 -11.52
CA ASN A 2 -13.17 7.63 -12.70
C ASN A 2 -13.00 6.12 -12.95
N LYS A 3 -13.71 5.54 -13.94
CA LYS A 3 -13.64 4.10 -14.19
C LYS A 3 -12.22 3.58 -14.51
N LYS A 4 -11.42 4.25 -15.36
CA LYS A 4 -10.07 3.74 -15.70
C LYS A 4 -9.16 3.72 -14.47
N GLN A 5 -9.24 4.75 -13.62
CA GLN A 5 -8.54 4.80 -12.34
C GLN A 5 -9.02 3.71 -11.38
N LYS A 6 -10.33 3.43 -11.32
CA LYS A 6 -10.89 2.36 -10.47
C LYS A 6 -10.45 0.96 -10.94
N ASP A 7 -10.64 0.66 -12.22
CA ASP A 7 -10.20 -0.58 -12.87
C ASP A 7 -8.66 -0.79 -12.78
N PHE A 8 -7.91 0.26 -12.44
CA PHE A 8 -6.47 0.23 -12.17
C PHE A 8 -6.17 0.00 -10.68
N VAL A 9 -6.72 0.81 -9.77
CA VAL A 9 -6.40 0.71 -8.33
C VAL A 9 -6.88 -0.62 -7.73
N GLU A 10 -7.94 -1.24 -8.29
CA GLU A 10 -8.33 -2.60 -7.91
C GLU A 10 -7.24 -3.63 -8.27
N ARG A 11 -6.60 -3.52 -9.44
CA ARG A 11 -5.47 -4.38 -9.82
C ARG A 11 -4.20 -4.11 -9.02
N PHE A 12 -3.94 -2.85 -8.67
CA PHE A 12 -2.80 -2.46 -7.82
C PHE A 12 -2.92 -3.10 -6.43
N VAL A 13 -4.13 -3.10 -5.86
CA VAL A 13 -4.46 -3.81 -4.62
C VAL A 13 -4.29 -5.32 -4.78
N ASP A 14 -4.86 -5.93 -5.83
CA ASP A 14 -4.73 -7.37 -6.09
C ASP A 14 -3.25 -7.80 -6.20
N GLY A 15 -2.43 -6.99 -6.88
CA GLY A 15 -0.98 -7.20 -7.00
C GLY A 15 -0.22 -7.06 -5.69
N THR A 16 -0.54 -6.02 -4.90
CA THR A 16 0.00 -5.83 -3.55
C THR A 16 -0.32 -7.02 -2.64
N ILE A 17 -1.56 -7.51 -2.69
CA ILE A 17 -1.99 -8.68 -1.91
C ILE A 17 -1.21 -9.93 -2.32
N ALA A 18 -1.00 -10.16 -3.62
CA ALA A 18 -0.21 -11.29 -4.10
C ALA A 18 1.26 -11.24 -3.61
N TYR A 19 1.95 -10.10 -3.77
CA TYR A 19 3.34 -9.97 -3.29
C TYR A 19 3.46 -10.05 -1.77
N ALA A 20 2.50 -9.52 -1.02
CA ALA A 20 2.45 -9.67 0.43
C ALA A 20 2.26 -11.13 0.86
N GLN A 21 1.40 -11.89 0.17
CA GLN A 21 1.23 -13.33 0.41
C GLN A 21 2.50 -14.14 0.08
N GLU A 22 3.21 -13.81 -1.01
CA GLU A 22 4.51 -14.42 -1.32
C GLU A 22 5.60 -14.08 -0.27
N ALA A 23 5.55 -12.89 0.32
CA ALA A 23 6.47 -12.47 1.38
C ALA A 23 6.19 -13.16 2.73
N ALA A 24 4.92 -13.47 3.05
CA ALA A 24 4.51 -14.04 4.33
C ALA A 24 5.12 -15.42 4.66
N ASP A 25 5.49 -16.20 3.64
CA ASP A 25 6.22 -17.48 3.82
C ASP A 25 7.66 -17.29 4.35
N CYS A 26 8.23 -16.08 4.24
CA CYS A 26 9.64 -15.79 4.54
C CYS A 26 9.89 -14.67 5.56
N TYR A 27 8.92 -13.76 5.77
CA TYR A 27 9.10 -12.52 6.54
C TYR A 27 7.90 -12.28 7.47
N SER A 28 8.11 -11.63 8.62
CA SER A 28 7.02 -11.21 9.53
C SER A 28 6.28 -9.95 9.07
N TRP A 29 6.74 -9.31 7.99
CA TRP A 29 6.10 -8.15 7.37
C TRP A 29 6.55 -7.98 5.92
N TYR A 30 5.74 -7.25 5.14
CA TYR A 30 6.03 -6.75 3.79
C TYR A 30 5.88 -5.23 3.80
N GLY A 31 6.71 -4.49 3.05
CA GLY A 31 6.66 -3.03 3.02
C GLY A 31 7.23 -2.44 1.74
N PHE A 32 6.65 -1.34 1.30
CA PHE A 32 6.92 -0.70 0.00
C PHE A 32 6.49 0.77 -0.03
N ASP A 33 6.98 1.52 -1.01
CA ASP A 33 6.70 2.96 -1.17
C ASP A 33 5.52 3.17 -2.13
N TYR A 34 4.34 2.76 -1.66
CA TYR A 34 3.13 2.63 -2.46
C TYR A 34 2.66 3.91 -3.19
N ILE A 35 3.00 5.12 -2.72
CA ILE A 35 2.61 6.37 -3.39
C ILE A 35 3.48 6.56 -4.64
N ASP A 36 4.78 6.34 -4.51
CA ASP A 36 5.75 6.46 -5.61
C ASP A 36 5.46 5.36 -6.66
N GLU A 37 5.20 4.13 -6.23
CA GLU A 37 4.79 3.03 -7.14
C GLU A 37 3.44 3.32 -7.84
N LEU A 38 2.45 3.84 -7.10
CA LEU A 38 1.16 4.26 -7.65
C LEU A 38 1.31 5.35 -8.72
N GLU A 39 2.10 6.40 -8.45
CA GLU A 39 2.34 7.48 -9.42
C GLU A 39 3.10 7.00 -10.66
N ASN A 40 4.07 6.08 -10.49
CA ASN A 40 4.80 5.48 -11.61
C ASN A 40 3.89 4.60 -12.50
N GLU A 41 3.12 3.68 -11.93
CA GLU A 41 2.21 2.82 -12.70
C GLU A 41 1.10 3.61 -13.40
N LEU A 42 0.52 4.63 -12.73
CA LEU A 42 -0.43 5.55 -13.35
C LEU A 42 0.18 6.28 -14.56
N SER A 43 1.45 6.68 -14.47
CA SER A 43 2.19 7.31 -15.57
C SER A 43 2.39 6.36 -16.75
N ASP A 44 2.85 5.13 -16.49
CA ASP A 44 3.12 4.12 -17.53
C ASP A 44 1.84 3.65 -18.25
N GLU A 45 0.74 3.43 -17.51
CA GLU A 45 -0.57 3.18 -18.10
C GLU A 45 -1.22 4.41 -18.74
N LYS A 46 -0.62 5.59 -18.59
CA LYS A 46 -1.12 6.89 -19.10
C LYS A 46 -2.53 7.15 -18.57
N ILE A 47 -2.68 7.05 -17.25
CA ILE A 47 -3.86 7.41 -16.48
C ILE A 47 -3.61 8.80 -15.89
N SER A 48 -4.30 9.81 -16.42
CA SER A 48 -4.31 11.12 -15.77
C SER A 48 -5.10 11.06 -14.47
N PHE A 49 -4.60 11.75 -13.44
CA PHE A 49 -5.23 11.91 -12.13
C PHE A 49 -5.05 13.36 -11.66
N SER A 50 -5.95 13.84 -10.79
CA SER A 50 -5.69 15.00 -9.95
C SER A 50 -5.17 14.55 -8.57
N GLU A 51 -4.71 15.50 -7.76
CA GLU A 51 -4.28 15.19 -6.39
C GLU A 51 -5.44 14.63 -5.53
N GLU A 52 -6.68 15.07 -5.79
CA GLU A 52 -7.88 14.51 -5.17
C GLU A 52 -8.17 13.07 -5.64
N ASP A 53 -8.03 12.77 -6.94
CA ASP A 53 -8.14 11.38 -7.43
C ASP A 53 -7.05 10.49 -6.79
N LYS A 54 -5.82 11.01 -6.62
CA LYS A 54 -4.74 10.28 -5.95
C LYS A 54 -5.06 9.97 -4.50
N GLN A 55 -5.56 10.94 -3.74
CA GLN A 55 -5.99 10.75 -2.36
C GLN A 55 -7.18 9.77 -2.23
N GLU A 56 -8.09 9.76 -3.21
CA GLU A 56 -9.16 8.77 -3.28
C GLU A 56 -8.62 7.35 -3.57
N MET A 57 -7.65 7.21 -4.48
CA MET A 57 -6.97 5.93 -4.76
C MET A 57 -6.13 5.43 -3.57
N MET A 58 -5.32 6.29 -2.95
CA MET A 58 -4.55 5.97 -1.74
C MET A 58 -5.46 5.46 -0.62
N LYS A 59 -6.59 6.13 -0.39
CA LYS A 59 -7.58 5.69 0.61
C LYS A 59 -8.26 4.38 0.22
N TYR A 60 -8.49 4.14 -1.07
CA TYR A 60 -9.02 2.85 -1.54
C TYR A 60 -8.04 1.69 -1.25
N ILE A 61 -6.75 1.90 -1.50
CA ILE A 61 -5.68 0.94 -1.19
C ILE A 61 -5.63 0.65 0.32
N GLN A 62 -5.59 1.70 1.14
CA GLN A 62 -5.57 1.59 2.60
C GLN A 62 -6.76 0.75 3.08
N ASN A 63 -7.99 1.19 2.81
CA ASN A 63 -9.22 0.49 3.19
C ASN A 63 -9.21 -1.00 2.76
N LYS A 64 -8.69 -1.32 1.57
CA LYS A 64 -8.66 -2.70 1.06
C LYS A 64 -7.67 -3.59 1.80
N LEU A 65 -6.53 -3.04 2.20
CA LEU A 65 -5.56 -3.75 3.03
C LEU A 65 -6.05 -3.82 4.50
N GLU A 66 -6.78 -2.81 5.00
CA GLU A 66 -7.50 -2.87 6.29
C GLU A 66 -8.57 -3.97 6.31
N GLU A 67 -9.24 -4.22 5.18
CA GLU A 67 -10.25 -5.28 5.01
C GLU A 67 -9.64 -6.69 4.92
N GLU A 68 -8.49 -6.86 4.23
CA GLU A 68 -7.84 -8.16 4.01
C GLU A 68 -6.98 -8.60 5.21
N TYR A 69 -6.07 -7.73 5.68
CA TYR A 69 -5.09 -8.05 6.72
C TYR A 69 -5.52 -7.61 8.13
N GLY A 70 -6.50 -6.71 8.21
CA GLY A 70 -7.00 -6.14 9.47
C GLY A 70 -6.29 -4.85 9.88
N TYR A 71 -7.06 -3.92 10.45
CA TYR A 71 -6.62 -2.57 10.84
C TYR A 71 -5.30 -2.53 11.65
N ASP A 72 -5.14 -3.41 12.66
CA ASP A 72 -3.96 -3.44 13.53
C ASP A 72 -2.71 -4.10 12.89
N ASN A 73 -2.78 -4.49 11.62
CA ASN A 73 -1.74 -5.14 10.83
C ASN A 73 -1.27 -4.33 9.61
N VAL A 74 -1.82 -3.13 9.35
CA VAL A 74 -1.41 -2.29 8.22
C VAL A 74 -1.07 -0.88 8.71
N TRP A 75 0.13 -0.39 8.36
CA TRP A 75 0.59 0.96 8.69
C TRP A 75 0.93 1.73 7.43
N TYR A 76 0.32 2.90 7.31
CA TYR A 76 0.46 3.83 6.19
C TYR A 76 0.87 5.19 6.75
N ASN A 77 1.97 5.75 6.25
CA ASN A 77 2.46 7.06 6.62
C ASN A 77 2.73 7.90 5.36
N GLY A 78 2.54 9.22 5.45
CA GLY A 78 2.89 10.17 4.38
C GLY A 78 4.40 10.50 4.36
N SER A 79 5.23 9.51 4.65
CA SER A 79 6.66 9.62 4.93
C SER A 79 7.34 8.31 4.58
N SER A 80 8.55 8.38 4.00
CA SER A 80 9.41 7.23 3.71
C SER A 80 10.02 6.59 4.97
N GLU A 81 9.56 6.94 6.16
CA GLU A 81 9.84 6.20 7.40
C GLU A 81 8.68 6.25 8.39
N GLN A 82 8.53 5.16 9.13
CA GLN A 82 7.56 4.98 10.21
C GLN A 82 8.12 4.09 11.32
N THR A 83 7.69 4.33 12.55
CA THR A 83 8.20 3.65 13.75
C THR A 83 7.06 2.88 14.44
N MET A 84 7.19 1.56 14.54
CA MET A 84 6.09 0.64 14.88
C MET A 84 6.54 -0.55 15.74
N PRO A 85 5.62 -1.22 16.47
CA PRO A 85 5.92 -2.39 17.27
C PRO A 85 5.93 -3.69 16.45
N ILE A 86 7.11 -4.28 16.26
CA ILE A 86 7.34 -5.55 15.57
C ILE A 86 8.15 -6.47 16.49
N ASP A 87 7.68 -7.72 16.67
CA ASP A 87 8.31 -8.75 17.51
C ASP A 87 8.63 -8.28 18.95
N GLY A 88 7.71 -7.50 19.52
CA GLY A 88 7.84 -6.94 20.87
C GLY A 88 8.88 -5.82 20.99
N ARG A 89 9.40 -5.29 19.89
CA ARG A 89 10.36 -4.18 19.83
C ARG A 89 9.80 -3.01 19.03
N ILE A 90 10.15 -1.79 19.43
CA ILE A 90 9.94 -0.62 18.58
C ILE A 90 11.03 -0.62 17.52
N GLN A 91 10.64 -0.61 16.25
CA GLN A 91 11.54 -0.63 15.10
C GLN A 91 11.13 0.49 14.13
N THR A 92 12.12 1.11 13.47
CA THR A 92 11.90 2.07 12.38
C THR A 92 12.03 1.32 11.06
N ILE A 93 11.01 1.40 10.22
CA ILE A 93 11.00 0.86 8.86
C ILE A 93 10.95 2.04 7.89
N HIS A 94 11.76 1.96 6.84
CA HIS A 94 11.88 2.97 5.80
C HIS A 94 11.01 2.64 4.58
N TYR A 95 9.68 2.62 4.79
CA TYR A 95 8.66 2.44 3.74
C TYR A 95 7.38 3.22 4.09
N GLN A 96 6.72 3.79 3.08
CA GLN A 96 5.44 4.50 3.23
C GLN A 96 4.29 3.58 3.67
N LEU A 97 4.31 2.29 3.30
CA LEU A 97 3.32 1.28 3.71
C LEU A 97 3.99 0.00 4.21
N VAL A 98 3.45 -0.58 5.27
CA VAL A 98 3.86 -1.87 5.85
C VAL A 98 2.63 -2.71 6.19
N ILE A 99 2.68 -4.01 5.87
CA ILE A 99 1.71 -5.05 6.21
C ILE A 99 2.43 -6.06 7.13
N ARG A 100 1.82 -6.47 8.26
CA ARG A 100 2.31 -7.54 9.15
C ARG A 100 1.45 -8.80 9.02
N PHE A 101 2.09 -9.95 9.22
CA PHE A 101 1.46 -11.28 9.22
C PHE A 101 1.44 -11.90 10.63
#